data_AF-A0A925YEZ6-F1
#
_entry.id   AF-A0A925YEZ6-F1
#
_cell.length_a   1.000
_cell.length_b   1.000
_cell.length_c   1.000
_cell.angle_alpha   90.00
_cell.angle_beta   90.00
_cell.angle_gamma   90.00
#
_symmetry.space_group_name_H-M   'P 1'
#
loop_
_entity.id
_entity.type
_entity.pdbx_description
1 polymer ?
#
loop_
_entity_poly.entity_id
_entity_poly.type
_entity_poly.pdbx_seq_one_letter_code
_entity_poly.pdbx_strand_id
1 'polypeptide(L)'
;MDHHSAAEMFSSYVDGELAGPAKGALEQHLAVCIQCRTDLEEFRRAVGGLGRLKHAAPDSFLPQIQKQIFLRSRGRFFGGRWKLFGRIPFEWVSLAMIIAMLIYYIIHLRSAPTGVRAI
;
A
#
# COMPACT_ATOMS: atom_id res chain seq x y z
N MET A 1 -31.63 -11.86 -17.84
CA MET A 1 -30.70 -12.89 -17.34
C MET A 1 -31.51 -13.83 -16.48
N ASP A 2 -31.31 -15.13 -16.69
CA ASP A 2 -32.04 -16.20 -16.01
C ASP A 2 -31.18 -16.74 -14.86
N HIS A 3 -31.79 -17.44 -13.90
CA HIS A 3 -31.06 -17.94 -12.72
C HIS A 3 -29.90 -18.88 -13.07
N HIS A 4 -30.08 -19.72 -14.09
CA HIS A 4 -29.03 -20.65 -14.55
C HIS A 4 -27.81 -19.90 -15.11
N SER A 5 -28.03 -18.91 -15.98
CA SER A 5 -26.94 -18.11 -16.55
C SER A 5 -26.25 -17.24 -15.49
N ALA A 6 -26.98 -16.77 -14.48
CA ALA A 6 -26.37 -16.09 -13.33
C ALA A 6 -25.44 -17.04 -12.55
N ALA A 7 -25.89 -18.27 -12.27
CA ALA A 7 -25.14 -19.26 -11.51
C ALA A 7 -23.83 -19.68 -12.20
N GLU A 8 -23.84 -19.84 -13.53
CA GLU A 8 -22.61 -20.14 -14.31
C GLU A 8 -21.55 -19.03 -14.19
N MET A 9 -21.98 -17.78 -13.99
CA MET A 9 -21.07 -16.65 -13.86
C MET A 9 -20.53 -16.44 -12.44
N PHE A 10 -21.01 -17.18 -11.43
CA PHE A 10 -20.61 -16.98 -10.03
C PHE A 10 -19.12 -17.22 -9.79
N SER A 11 -18.53 -18.26 -10.40
CA SER A 11 -17.09 -18.54 -10.22
C SER A 11 -16.25 -17.37 -10.71
N SER A 12 -16.40 -17.01 -11.99
CA SER A 12 -15.66 -15.88 -12.60
C SER A 12 -15.94 -14.55 -11.91
N TYR A 13 -17.14 -14.36 -11.35
CA TYR A 13 -17.47 -13.18 -10.56
C TYR A 13 -16.75 -13.14 -9.21
N VAL A 14 -16.67 -14.27 -8.49
CA VAL A 14 -15.96 -14.39 -7.21
C VAL A 14 -14.44 -14.27 -7.39
N ASP A 15 -13.92 -14.84 -8.47
CA ASP A 15 -12.49 -14.77 -8.83
C ASP A 15 -12.08 -13.40 -9.37
N GLY A 16 -13.05 -12.51 -9.65
CA GLY A 16 -12.81 -11.16 -10.17
C GLY A 16 -12.44 -11.11 -11.65
N GLU A 17 -12.62 -12.22 -12.38
CA GLU A 17 -12.30 -12.35 -13.81
C GLU A 17 -13.45 -11.86 -14.71
N LEU A 18 -14.66 -11.73 -14.17
CA LEU A 18 -15.82 -11.23 -14.91
C LEU A 18 -15.67 -9.71 -15.14
N ALA A 19 -15.57 -9.30 -16.40
CA ALA A 19 -15.33 -7.91 -16.78
C ALA A 19 -16.44 -7.32 -17.68
N GLY A 20 -16.51 -5.99 -17.67
CA GLY A 20 -17.32 -5.22 -18.60
C GLY A 20 -18.84 -5.50 -18.50
N PRO A 21 -19.53 -5.64 -19.64
CA PRO A 21 -21.00 -5.70 -19.68
C PRO A 21 -21.58 -6.94 -18.99
N ALA A 22 -20.86 -8.06 -18.99
CA ALA A 22 -21.29 -9.29 -18.33
C ALA A 22 -21.38 -9.13 -16.81
N LYS A 23 -20.40 -8.45 -16.21
CA LYS A 23 -20.41 -8.12 -14.78
C LYS A 23 -21.58 -7.21 -14.41
N GLY A 24 -21.81 -6.15 -15.21
CA GLY A 24 -22.92 -5.24 -14.98
C GLY A 24 -24.29 -5.93 -15.07
N ALA A 25 -24.47 -6.84 -16.04
CA ALA A 25 -25.70 -7.61 -16.18
C ALA A 25 -25.97 -8.53 -14.98
N LEU A 26 -24.92 -9.19 -14.46
CA LEU A 26 -25.03 -10.03 -13.26
C LEU A 26 -25.34 -9.19 -12.01
N GLU A 27 -24.63 -8.07 -11.81
CA GLU A 27 -24.87 -7.16 -10.68
C GLU A 27 -26.29 -6.60 -10.69
N GLN A 28 -26.81 -6.23 -11.86
CA GLN A 28 -28.18 -5.76 -12.02
C GLN A 28 -29.20 -6.87 -11.68
N HIS A 29 -28.94 -8.11 -12.07
CA HIS A 29 -29.80 -9.24 -11.70
C HIS A 29 -29.77 -9.50 -10.18
N LEU A 30 -28.58 -9.48 -9.57
CA LEU A 30 -28.40 -9.64 -8.12
C LEU A 30 -29.07 -8.52 -7.30
N ALA A 31 -29.18 -7.30 -7.86
CA ALA A 31 -29.88 -6.21 -7.18
C ALA A 31 -31.38 -6.49 -6.99
N VAL A 32 -31.99 -7.25 -7.91
CA VAL A 32 -33.43 -7.49 -7.95
C VAL A 32 -33.80 -8.89 -7.45
N CYS A 33 -32.97 -9.91 -7.70
CA CYS A 33 -33.27 -11.29 -7.34
C CYS A 33 -32.67 -11.68 -5.99
N ILE A 34 -33.53 -11.95 -5.01
CA ILE A 34 -33.09 -12.45 -3.69
C ILE A 34 -32.48 -13.85 -3.77
N GLN A 35 -33.06 -14.75 -4.58
CA GLN A 35 -32.61 -16.13 -4.70
C GLN A 35 -31.15 -16.20 -5.18
N CYS A 36 -30.82 -15.52 -6.28
CA CYS A 36 -29.44 -15.50 -6.78
C CYS A 36 -28.45 -14.84 -5.82
N ARG A 37 -28.89 -13.90 -4.96
CA ARG A 37 -28.02 -13.37 -3.89
C ARG A 37 -27.72 -14.43 -2.84
N THR A 38 -28.74 -15.16 -2.39
CA THR A 38 -28.59 -16.24 -1.42
C THR A 38 -27.68 -17.35 -1.98
N ASP A 39 -27.89 -17.77 -3.22
CA ASP A 39 -27.09 -18.79 -3.88
C ASP A 39 -25.62 -18.34 -4.03
N LEU A 40 -25.38 -17.08 -4.38
CA LEU A 40 -24.03 -16.51 -4.46
C LEU A 40 -23.35 -16.45 -3.09
N GLU A 41 -24.08 -16.11 -2.03
CA GLU A 41 -23.54 -16.13 -0.67
C GLU A 41 -23.19 -17.54 -0.21
N GLU A 42 -24.04 -18.53 -0.51
CA GLU A 42 -23.78 -19.93 -0.21
C GLU A 42 -22.54 -20.44 -0.97
N PHE A 43 -22.45 -20.12 -2.26
CA PHE A 43 -21.27 -20.42 -3.07
C PHE A 43 -19.99 -19.81 -2.47
N ARG A 44 -20.03 -18.53 -2.06
CA ARG A 44 -18.89 -17.87 -1.39
C ARG A 44 -18.51 -18.54 -0.08
N ARG A 45 -19.48 -18.99 0.71
CA ARG A 45 -19.22 -19.71 1.97
C ARG A 45 -18.57 -21.06 1.69
N ALA A 46 -19.04 -21.80 0.70
CA ALA A 46 -18.47 -23.09 0.30
C ALA A 46 -17.00 -22.93 -0.14
N VAL A 47 -16.72 -22.02 -1.06
CA VAL A 47 -15.36 -21.74 -1.56
C VAL A 47 -14.47 -21.18 -0.43
N GLY A 48 -14.99 -20.27 0.38
CA GLY A 48 -14.26 -19.72 1.53
C GLY A 48 -13.91 -20.79 2.59
N GLY A 49 -14.77 -21.80 2.74
CA GLY A 49 -14.50 -22.97 3.57
C GLY A 49 -13.27 -23.75 3.11
N LEU A 50 -13.10 -23.93 1.80
CA LEU A 50 -11.91 -24.57 1.21
C LEU A 50 -10.63 -23.80 1.52
N GLY A 51 -10.70 -22.47 1.59
CA GLY A 51 -9.58 -21.62 1.98
C GLY A 51 -9.07 -21.87 3.40
N ARG A 52 -9.84 -22.52 4.28
CA ARG A 52 -9.41 -22.91 5.63
C ARG A 52 -8.56 -24.18 5.64
N LEU A 53 -8.63 -25.00 4.59
CA LEU A 53 -7.77 -26.16 4.41
C LEU A 53 -6.37 -25.80 3.87
N LYS A 54 -6.07 -24.49 3.72
CA LYS A 54 -4.76 -24.02 3.30
C LYS A 54 -3.69 -24.64 4.18
N HIS A 55 -2.82 -25.42 3.55
CA HIS A 55 -1.62 -25.94 4.18
C HIS A 55 -0.71 -24.77 4.52
N ALA A 56 -0.05 -24.86 5.67
CA ALA A 56 0.97 -23.90 6.05
C ALA A 56 2.02 -23.83 4.91
N ALA A 57 2.34 -22.60 4.48
CA ALA A 57 3.40 -22.42 3.52
C ALA A 57 4.71 -22.97 4.13
N PRO A 58 5.59 -23.60 3.33
CA PRO A 58 6.89 -24.05 3.82
C PRO A 58 7.66 -22.89 4.46
N ASP A 59 8.43 -23.15 5.52
CA ASP A 59 9.21 -22.10 6.22
C ASP A 59 10.17 -21.35 5.28
N SER A 60 10.61 -22.02 4.20
CA SER A 60 11.47 -21.43 3.17
C SER A 60 10.74 -20.52 2.18
N PHE A 61 9.40 -20.48 2.17
CA PHE A 61 8.62 -19.76 1.16
C PHE A 61 8.80 -18.25 1.27
N LEU A 62 8.58 -17.68 2.45
CA LEU A 62 8.74 -16.25 2.71
C LEU A 62 10.16 -15.75 2.34
N PRO A 63 11.27 -16.36 2.85
CA PRO A 63 12.61 -15.88 2.52
C PRO A 63 12.94 -16.01 1.04
N GLN A 64 12.43 -17.02 0.33
CA GLN A 64 12.62 -17.14 -1.13
C GLN A 64 11.90 -16.03 -1.90
N ILE A 65 10.65 -15.71 -1.54
CA ILE A 65 9.90 -14.62 -2.17
C ILE A 65 10.58 -13.28 -1.91
N GLN A 66 11.03 -13.00 -0.69
CA GLN A 66 11.79 -11.79 -0.37
C GLN A 66 13.07 -11.68 -1.19
N LYS A 67 13.83 -12.78 -1.31
CA LYS A 67 15.04 -12.84 -2.14
C LYS A 67 14.72 -12.53 -3.61
N GLN A 68 13.65 -13.11 -4.15
CA GLN A 68 13.24 -12.89 -5.53
C GLN A 68 12.81 -11.43 -5.78
N ILE A 69 12.05 -10.84 -4.85
CA ILE A 69 11.64 -9.43 -4.96
C ILE A 69 12.86 -8.51 -4.81
N PHE A 70 13.81 -8.82 -3.92
CA PHE A 70 15.04 -8.05 -3.76
C PHE A 70 15.87 -8.03 -5.05
N LEU A 71 16.07 -9.20 -5.68
CA LEU A 71 16.81 -9.33 -6.93
C LEU A 71 16.13 -8.56 -8.08
N ARG A 72 14.80 -8.67 -8.21
CA ARG A 72 14.03 -7.99 -9.27
C ARG A 72 13.95 -6.47 -9.07
N SER A 73 13.81 -6.02 -7.82
CA SER A 73 13.71 -4.59 -7.48
C SER A 73 15.07 -3.89 -7.39
N ARG A 74 16.20 -4.59 -7.60
CA ARG A 74 17.57 -4.07 -7.40
C ARG A 74 17.77 -3.41 -6.03
N GLY A 75 17.11 -3.93 -5.00
CA GLY A 75 17.16 -3.36 -3.66
C GLY A 75 16.47 -1.99 -3.53
N ARG A 76 15.66 -1.56 -4.53
CA ARG A 76 14.84 -0.35 -4.41
C ARG A 76 14.00 -0.44 -3.16
N PHE A 77 13.25 -1.54 -2.97
CA PHE A 77 12.28 -1.83 -1.89
C PHE A 77 12.84 -2.37 -0.57
N PHE A 78 13.90 -3.16 -0.64
CA PHE A 78 14.39 -3.93 0.52
C PHE A 78 15.87 -3.68 0.84
N GLY A 79 16.55 -2.79 0.10
CA GLY A 79 17.92 -2.42 0.38
C GLY A 79 18.02 -1.55 1.64
N GLY A 80 19.05 -1.78 2.47
CA GLY A 80 19.33 -0.97 3.67
C GLY A 80 19.43 0.54 3.40
N ARG A 81 19.66 0.94 2.13
CA ARG A 81 19.64 2.33 1.67
C ARG A 81 18.24 2.97 1.72
N TRP A 82 17.13 2.22 1.58
CA TRP A 82 15.78 2.78 1.82
C TRP A 82 15.57 3.04 3.32
N LYS A 83 16.03 2.17 4.23
CA LYS A 83 15.99 2.49 5.66
C LYS A 83 16.77 3.77 5.99
N LEU A 84 17.86 4.07 5.26
CA LEU A 84 18.61 5.32 5.39
C LEU A 84 17.86 6.54 4.80
N PHE A 85 17.27 6.43 3.60
CA PHE A 85 16.60 7.56 2.93
C PHE A 85 15.14 7.78 3.38
N GLY A 86 14.46 6.78 3.93
CA GLY A 86 13.11 6.89 4.49
C GLY A 86 13.09 7.42 5.93
N ARG A 87 14.26 7.43 6.59
CA ARG A 87 14.51 8.04 7.90
C ARG A 87 15.73 8.95 7.81
N ILE A 88 15.68 9.96 6.93
CA ILE A 88 16.54 11.13 7.18
C ILE A 88 15.96 11.71 8.47
N PRO A 89 16.62 11.55 9.63
CA PRO A 89 16.04 11.96 10.89
C PRO A 89 16.01 13.48 10.80
N PHE A 90 14.80 14.04 10.75
CA PHE A 90 14.56 15.47 10.58
C PHE A 90 15.38 16.29 11.59
N GLU A 91 15.73 15.68 12.73
CA GLU A 91 16.66 16.17 13.75
C GLU A 91 18.03 16.62 13.21
N TRP A 92 18.64 15.90 12.28
CA TRP A 92 19.94 16.30 11.72
C TRP A 92 19.81 17.49 10.77
N VAL A 93 18.71 17.54 10.02
CA VAL A 93 18.43 18.65 9.09
C VAL A 93 18.10 19.92 9.88
N SER A 94 17.29 19.82 10.92
CA SER A 94 16.97 20.96 11.79
C SER A 94 18.21 21.46 12.53
N LEU A 95 19.03 20.57 13.08
CA LEU A 95 20.28 20.93 13.76
C LEU A 95 21.25 21.64 12.81
N ALA A 96 21.42 21.14 11.59
CA ALA A 96 22.26 21.81 10.59
C ALA A 96 21.75 23.22 10.23
N MET A 97 20.43 23.38 10.07
CA MET A 97 19.81 24.68 9.78
C MET A 97 19.92 25.66 10.95
N ILE A 98 19.75 25.19 12.20
CA ILE A 98 19.92 26.01 13.40
C ILE A 98 21.36 26.51 13.50
N ILE A 99 22.34 25.62 13.32
CA ILE A 99 23.77 26.00 13.34
C ILE A 99 24.07 27.03 12.25
N ALA A 100 23.60 26.81 11.02
CA ALA A 100 23.81 27.76 9.92
C ALA A 100 23.21 29.15 10.22
N MET A 101 22.00 29.18 10.78
CA MET A 101 21.33 30.44 11.17
C MET A 101 22.05 31.14 12.33
N LEU A 102 22.58 30.39 13.29
CA LEU A 102 23.33 30.91 14.43
C LEU A 102 24.67 31.51 13.98
N ILE A 103 25.39 30.83 13.08
CA ILE A 103 26.60 31.35 12.44
C ILE A 103 26.30 32.65 11.69
N TYR A 104 25.23 32.66 10.88
CA TYR A 104 24.79 33.86 10.16
C TYR A 104 24.50 35.02 11.12
N TYR A 105 23.76 34.77 12.20
CA TYR A 105 23.45 35.77 13.22
C TYR A 105 24.70 36.33 13.91
N ILE A 106 25.65 35.48 14.27
CA ILE A 106 26.92 35.91 14.86
C ILE A 106 27.71 36.80 13.90
N ILE A 107 27.78 36.41 12.62
CA ILE A 107 28.44 37.22 11.59
C ILE A 107 27.74 38.58 11.47
N HIS A 108 26.41 38.59 11.39
CA HIS A 108 25.61 39.80 11.24
C HIS A 108 25.75 40.75 12.44
N LEU A 109 25.81 40.23 13.66
CA LEU A 109 26.04 41.01 14.88
C LEU A 109 27.44 41.62 14.91
N ARG A 110 28.47 40.88 14.50
CA ARG A 110 29.84 41.40 14.42
C ARG A 110 29.98 42.46 13.33
N SER A 111 29.16 42.40 12.28
CA SER A 111 29.10 43.41 11.22
C SER A 111 28.19 44.60 11.54
N ALA A 112 27.46 44.60 12.67
CA ALA A 112 26.71 45.77 13.12
C ALA A 112 27.66 46.71 13.89
N PRO A 113 28.14 47.83 13.30
CA PRO A 113 28.95 48.78 14.04
C PRO A 113 28.09 49.39 15.14
N THR A 114 28.46 49.16 16.41
CA THR A 114 27.95 49.95 17.54
C THR A 114 28.49 51.37 17.43
N GLY A 115 27.90 52.16 16.52
CA GLY A 115 28.06 53.59 16.44
C GLY A 115 27.20 54.28 17.49
N VAL A 116 27.48 54.06 18.77
CA VAL A 116 26.95 54.92 19.84
C VAL A 116 27.76 56.21 19.80
N ARG A 117 27.25 57.23 19.09
CA ARG A 117 27.71 58.61 19.25
C ARG A 117 27.23 59.08 20.62
N ALA A 118 28.14 59.12 21.59
CA ALA A 118 27.96 59.91 22.79
C ALA A 118 28.17 61.39 22.41
N ILE A 119 27.10 62.18 22.46
CA ILE A 119 27.05 63.62 22.78
C ILE A 119 25.72 63.82 23.51
#